data_AF-A0A2N1VX52-F1
#
_entry.id   AF-A0A2N1VX52-F1
#
_cell.length_a   1.000
_cell.length_b   1.000
_cell.length_c   1.000
_cell.angle_alpha   90.00
_cell.angle_beta   90.00
_cell.angle_gamma   90.00
#
_symmetry.space_group_name_H-M   'P 1'
#
loop_
_entity.id
_entity.type
_entity.pdbx_description
1 polymer ?
#
loop_
_entity_poly.entity_id
_entity_poly.type
_entity_poly.pdbx_seq_one_letter_code
_entity_poly.pdbx_strand_id
1 'polypeptide(L)' 'EEQLAIDKLLGSLKILGIHYRYSLSVKKYSGKKGDLRDILIIVIAENNKLQILTNKKEKYKFADIELADNNL' A
#
# COMPACT_ATOMS: atom_id res chain seq x y z
N GLU A 1 14.87 -9.94 22.49
CA GLU A 1 15.01 -8.51 22.10
C GLU A 1 14.26 -8.21 20.81
N GLU A 2 14.38 -9.03 19.76
CA GLU A 2 13.69 -8.83 18.47
C GLU A 2 12.16 -8.73 18.57
N GLN A 3 11.51 -9.65 19.32
CA GLN A 3 10.06 -9.63 19.50
C GLN A 3 9.56 -8.31 20.10
N LEU A 4 10.27 -7.76 21.10
CA LEU A 4 9.93 -6.49 21.73
C LEU A 4 10.08 -5.30 20.76
N ALA A 5 11.08 -5.34 19.88
CA ALA A 5 11.25 -4.33 18.85
C ALA A 5 10.12 -4.37 17.81
N ILE A 6 9.71 -5.58 17.41
CA ILE A 6 8.56 -5.80 16.50
C ILE A 6 7.27 -5.29 17.16
N ASP A 7 7.01 -5.65 18.42
CA ASP A 7 5.80 -5.25 19.12
C ASP A 7 5.71 -3.73 19.28
N LYS A 8 6.83 -3.06 19.59
CA LYS A 8 6.91 -1.59 19.64
C LYS A 8 6.63 -0.95 18.27
N LEU A 9 7.21 -1.50 17.21
CA LEU A 9 6.96 -1.03 15.85
C LEU A 9 5.48 -1.19 15.49
N LEU A 10 4.91 -2.39 15.63
CA LEU A 10 3.51 -2.65 15.31
C LEU A 10 2.56 -1.83 16.19
N GLY A 11 2.88 -1.62 17.47
CA GLY A 11 2.11 -0.76 18.37
C GLY A 11 2.15 0.73 18.00
N SER A 12 3.18 1.17 17.28
CA SER A 12 3.30 2.55 16.77
C SER A 12 2.57 2.77 15.44
N LEU A 13 2.21 1.68 14.74
CA LEU A 13 1.60 1.73 13.41
C LEU A 13 0.08 1.62 13.51
N LYS A 14 -0.62 2.46 12.74
CA LYS A 14 -2.05 2.25 12.48
C LYS A 14 -2.20 1.19 11.39
N ILE A 15 -2.48 -0.04 11.78
CA ILE A 15 -2.73 -1.15 10.84
C ILE A 15 -4.12 -0.97 10.23
N LEU A 16 -4.18 -0.82 8.90
CA LEU A 16 -5.44 -0.76 8.17
C LEU A 16 -5.91 -2.16 7.78
N GLY A 17 -7.17 -2.47 8.09
CA GLY A 17 -7.80 -3.71 7.64
C GLY A 17 -8.09 -3.70 6.14
N ILE A 18 -8.08 -4.89 5.53
CA ILE A 18 -8.47 -5.08 4.12
C ILE A 18 -9.98 -5.34 4.10
N HIS A 19 -10.75 -4.35 3.66
CA HIS A 19 -12.20 -4.49 3.56
C HIS A 19 -12.60 -5.15 2.24
N TYR A 20 -13.56 -6.08 2.29
CA TYR A 20 -14.07 -6.79 1.11
C TYR A 20 -14.49 -5.85 -0.04
N ARG A 21 -15.03 -4.67 0.29
CA ARG A 21 -15.45 -3.64 -0.67
C ARG A 21 -14.32 -3.16 -1.60
N TYR A 22 -13.06 -3.29 -1.19
CA TYR A 22 -11.91 -2.92 -2.02
C TYR A 22 -11.79 -3.78 -3.28
N SER A 23 -12.40 -4.96 -3.31
CA SER A 23 -12.50 -5.80 -4.51
C SER A 23 -13.13 -5.08 -5.70
N LEU A 24 -14.03 -4.13 -5.47
CA LEU A 24 -14.64 -3.32 -6.53
C LEU A 24 -13.63 -2.37 -7.16
N SER A 25 -12.75 -1.78 -6.34
CA SER A 25 -11.71 -0.85 -6.81
C SER A 25 -10.59 -1.56 -7.55
N VAL A 26 -10.29 -2.83 -7.21
CA VAL A 26 -9.29 -3.64 -7.93
C VAL A 26 -9.61 -3.75 -9.43
N LYS A 27 -10.91 -3.77 -9.80
CA LYS A 27 -11.34 -3.84 -11.21
C LYS A 27 -10.85 -2.66 -12.05
N LYS A 28 -10.60 -1.47 -11.47
CA LYS A 28 -10.02 -0.28 -12.14
C LYS A 28 -8.63 -0.59 -12.73
N TYR A 29 -7.94 -1.60 -12.19
CA TYR A 29 -6.58 -1.98 -12.56
C TYR A 29 -6.52 -3.24 -13.41
N SER A 30 -7.68 -3.77 -13.85
CA SER A 30 -7.73 -4.92 -14.75
C SER A 30 -6.98 -4.63 -16.05
N GLY A 31 -6.08 -5.52 -16.46
CA GLY A 31 -5.25 -5.34 -17.65
C GLY A 31 -4.01 -4.45 -17.46
N LYS A 32 -3.80 -3.83 -16.29
CA LYS A 32 -2.54 -3.14 -15.99
C LYS A 32 -1.47 -4.14 -15.56
N LYS A 33 -0.21 -3.89 -15.94
CA LYS A 33 0.95 -4.67 -15.48
C LYS A 33 1.22 -4.36 -14.01
N GLY A 34 0.69 -5.18 -13.12
CA GLY A 34 0.97 -5.16 -11.69
C GLY A 34 0.55 -6.48 -11.07
N ASP A 35 1.28 -6.96 -10.06
CA ASP A 35 0.81 -8.11 -9.30
C ASP A 35 -0.41 -7.72 -8.44
N LEU A 36 -1.23 -8.71 -8.07
CA LEU A 36 -2.46 -8.46 -7.31
C LEU A 36 -2.18 -7.75 -5.97
N ARG A 37 -1.01 -8.00 -5.38
CA ARG A 37 -0.59 -7.41 -4.11
C ARG A 37 -0.35 -5.92 -4.26
N ASP A 38 0.43 -5.51 -5.26
CA ASP A 38 0.71 -4.11 -5.56
C ASP A 38 -0.60 -3.36 -5.86
N ILE A 39 -1.49 -3.96 -6.65
CA ILE A 39 -2.82 -3.41 -6.92
C ILE A 39 -3.63 -3.24 -5.63
N LEU A 40 -3.58 -4.22 -4.73
CA LEU A 40 -4.30 -4.15 -3.46
C LEU A 40 -3.75 -3.02 -2.56
N ILE A 41 -2.43 -2.85 -2.51
CA ILE A 41 -1.80 -1.75 -1.77
C ILE A 41 -2.23 -0.39 -2.35
N ILE A 42 -2.24 -0.25 -3.69
CA ILE A 42 -2.72 0.97 -4.36
C ILE A 42 -4.17 1.26 -3.97
N VAL A 43 -5.04 0.25 -4.06
CA VAL A 43 -6.46 0.41 -3.72
C VAL A 43 -6.64 0.83 -2.28
N ILE A 44 -5.88 0.25 -1.34
CA ILE A 44 -5.91 0.64 0.07
C ILE A 44 -5.45 2.10 0.21
N ALA A 45 -4.35 2.49 -0.42
CA ALA A 45 -3.82 3.84 -0.38
C ALA A 45 -4.83 4.87 -0.93
N GLU A 46 -5.38 4.64 -2.12
CA GLU A 46 -6.40 5.51 -2.74
C GLU A 46 -7.64 5.67 -1.85
N ASN A 47 -8.19 4.56 -1.33
CA ASN A 47 -9.41 4.60 -0.51
C ASN A 47 -9.21 5.33 0.82
N ASN A 48 -7.98 5.36 1.33
CA ASN A 48 -7.65 6.02 2.59
C ASN A 48 -6.97 7.38 2.39
N LYS A 49 -6.81 7.84 1.14
CA LYS A 49 -6.09 9.08 0.77
C LYS A 49 -4.68 9.12 1.35
N LEU A 50 -3.97 8.00 1.25
CA LEU A 50 -2.61 7.84 1.74
C LEU A 50 -1.61 7.80 0.58
N GLN A 51 -0.41 8.27 0.86
CA GLN A 51 0.76 8.10 0.02
C GLN A 51 1.38 6.71 0.23
N ILE A 52 2.04 6.17 -0.80
CA ILE A 52 2.82 4.93 -0.68
C ILE A 52 4.30 5.28 -0.51
N LEU A 53 4.89 4.83 0.59
CA LEU A 53 6.33 4.82 0.80
C LEU A 53 6.91 3.54 0.16
N THR A 54 7.80 3.69 -0.81
CA THR A 54 8.37 2.53 -1.53
C THR A 54 9.69 2.85 -2.20
N ASN A 55 10.61 1.89 -2.17
CA ASN A 55 11.88 1.98 -2.93
C ASN A 55 11.71 1.55 -4.40
N LYS A 56 10.50 1.14 -4.81
CA LYS A 56 10.21 0.62 -6.17
C LYS A 56 9.11 1.45 -6.84
N LYS A 57 9.31 2.76 -6.94
CA LYS A 57 8.32 3.70 -7.50
C LYS A 57 7.78 3.28 -8.87
N GLU A 58 8.63 2.70 -9.72
CA GLU A 58 8.24 2.15 -11.03
C GLU A 58 7.01 1.23 -10.98
N LYS A 59 6.87 0.43 -9.92
CA LYS A 59 5.74 -0.50 -9.74
C LYS A 59 4.40 0.22 -9.54
N TYR A 60 4.41 1.48 -9.14
CA TYR A 60 3.21 2.22 -8.77
C TYR A 60 2.93 3.40 -9.71
N LYS A 61 3.78 3.64 -10.72
CA LYS A 61 3.66 4.76 -11.66
C LYS A 61 2.33 4.81 -12.44
N PHE A 62 1.64 3.68 -12.57
CA PHE A 62 0.36 3.61 -13.27
C PHE A 62 -0.85 3.97 -12.38
N ALA A 63 -0.62 4.24 -11.10
CA ALA A 63 -1.62 4.63 -10.14
C ALA A 63 -1.58 6.15 -9.92
N ASP A 64 -2.75 6.73 -9.69
CA ASP A 64 -2.90 8.15 -9.39
C ASP A 64 -2.76 8.37 -7.88
N ILE A 65 -1.54 8.14 -7.38
CA ILE A 65 -1.22 8.27 -5.95
C ILE A 65 0.09 9.01 -5.76
N GLU A 66 0.22 9.67 -4.61
CA GLU A 66 1.49 10.26 -4.20
C GLU A 66 2.47 9.18 -3.73
N LEU A 67 3.71 9.24 -4.23
CA LEU A 67 4.79 8.31 -3.88
C LEU A 67 5.88 9.02 -3.09
N ALA A 68 6.09 8.60 -1.85
CA ALA A 68 7.19 9.08 -1.02
C ALA A 68 8.45 8.21 -1.26
N ASP A 69 9.61 8.86 -1.37
CA ASP A 69 10.90 8.16 -1.27
C ASP A 69 11.29 7.99 0.19
N ASN A 70 11.82 6.82 0.51
CA ASN A 70 12.44 6.61 1.80
C ASN A 70 13.91 7.04 1.71
N ASN A 71 14.20 8.28 2.09
CA ASN A 71 15.56 8.80 2.22
C ASN A 71 16.17 8.55 3.62
N LEU A 72 15.61 7.58 4.36
CA LEU A 72 16.11 7.15 5.68
C LEU A 72 17.36 6.28 5.55
#